data_AF-A0A2D3VGF0-F1
#
_entry.id   AF-A0A2D3VGF0-F1
#
_cell.length_a   1.000
_cell.length_b   1.000
_cell.length_c   1.000
_cell.angle_alpha   90.00
_cell.angle_beta   90.00
_cell.angle_gamma   90.00
#
_symmetry.space_group_name_H-M   'P 1'
#
loop_
_entity.id
_entity.type
_entity.pdbx_description
1 polymer ?
#
loop_
_entity_poly.entity_id
_entity_poly.type
_entity_poly.pdbx_seq_one_letter_code
_entity_poly.pdbx_strand_id
1 'polypeptide(L)'
;MCLSNVRRPSLLLHRFLFFFSAWHGLAVLQTRHMESNIDFFYRPSNIPAPGRGGNSTGNLTSQLNPKLINLRILNTTASTLHLELTLNITNPTPYSAWIPYVDIHLSKNGSLLGHATAQNMSITPGRNSGLVVTANWEPKKKDAKTGAEIGRELISQYISSYANLTLGVGMHEESFPSNPILGRGLKKFEMQVPLPKLGDDMPPDDGDGDDDGDESPHFMKDAHMHLLSSTATFLLLSPLKSEILWIETLNATAFYEDEPAGGIFYEEPMGVLPLSWTEGGAGWETPRLPVRWKAGSVGFEAVKKALGGQLRLGAYAEVGVRIGRWREEVWFRGGRLGVRIGL
;
A
#
# COMPACT_ATOMS: atom_id res chain seq x y z
N MET A 1 -58.18 20.67 -29.29
CA MET A 1 -58.27 20.53 -27.81
C MET A 1 -58.06 19.07 -27.46
N CYS A 2 -56.98 18.81 -26.70
CA CYS A 2 -56.63 17.64 -25.88
C CYS A 2 -56.87 16.21 -26.40
N LEU A 3 -55.80 15.60 -26.91
CA LEU A 3 -55.55 14.15 -26.89
C LEU A 3 -54.79 13.80 -25.59
N SER A 4 -55.30 12.84 -24.83
CA SER A 4 -54.75 12.36 -23.56
C SER A 4 -53.57 11.41 -23.77
N ASN A 5 -52.53 11.61 -22.96
CA ASN A 5 -51.21 11.01 -23.09
C ASN A 5 -51.10 9.81 -22.14
N VAL A 6 -50.88 8.61 -22.68
CA VAL A 6 -50.61 7.37 -21.93
C VAL A 6 -49.10 7.28 -21.67
N ARG A 7 -48.66 7.37 -20.42
CA ARG A 7 -47.28 7.06 -20.00
C ARG A 7 -47.23 5.75 -19.21
N ARG A 8 -46.39 4.83 -19.69
CA ARG A 8 -46.03 3.55 -19.07
C ARG A 8 -45.26 3.78 -17.75
N PRO A 9 -45.48 3.00 -16.68
CA PRO A 9 -44.57 2.98 -15.54
C PRO A 9 -43.34 2.10 -15.81
N SER A 10 -42.20 2.60 -15.34
CA SER A 10 -40.83 2.16 -15.59
C SER A 10 -40.43 0.87 -14.87
N LEU A 11 -39.76 -0.03 -15.60
CA LEU A 11 -38.97 -1.16 -15.09
C LEU A 11 -37.77 -0.66 -14.27
N LEU A 12 -37.98 -0.35 -12.99
CA LEU A 12 -36.87 -0.14 -12.03
C LEU A 12 -37.16 -0.71 -10.63
N LEU A 13 -38.36 -1.26 -10.42
CA LEU A 13 -38.75 -1.90 -9.16
C LEU A 13 -38.49 -3.42 -9.12
N HIS A 14 -38.13 -4.05 -10.24
CA HIS A 14 -37.91 -5.50 -10.32
C HIS A 14 -36.46 -5.96 -10.09
N ARG A 15 -35.50 -5.02 -9.95
CA ARG A 15 -34.08 -5.36 -9.68
C ARG A 15 -33.67 -5.21 -8.21
N PHE A 16 -34.52 -4.63 -7.37
CA PHE A 16 -34.24 -4.46 -5.93
C PHE A 16 -34.67 -5.68 -5.09
N LEU A 17 -35.61 -6.49 -5.56
CA LEU A 17 -36.07 -7.71 -4.89
C LEU A 17 -35.18 -8.93 -5.16
N PHE A 18 -34.34 -8.91 -6.20
CA PHE A 18 -33.43 -10.02 -6.53
C PHE A 18 -32.17 -10.06 -5.66
N PHE A 19 -31.76 -8.93 -5.09
CA PHE A 19 -30.57 -8.87 -4.21
C PHE A 19 -30.83 -9.46 -2.81
N PHE A 20 -32.08 -9.47 -2.36
CA PHE A 20 -32.49 -10.10 -1.10
C PHE A 20 -32.99 -11.54 -1.28
N SER A 21 -33.51 -11.91 -2.46
CA SER A 21 -33.92 -13.30 -2.72
C SER A 21 -32.73 -14.24 -2.96
N ALA A 22 -31.58 -13.76 -3.43
CA ALA A 22 -30.38 -14.59 -3.55
C ALA A 22 -29.78 -15.02 -2.19
N TRP A 23 -30.18 -14.34 -1.09
CA TRP A 23 -29.81 -14.71 0.27
C TRP A 23 -30.94 -15.43 1.05
N HIS A 24 -32.15 -15.52 0.48
CA HIS A 24 -33.31 -16.23 1.06
C HIS A 24 -33.85 -17.39 0.20
N GLY A 25 -33.38 -17.55 -1.05
CA GLY A 25 -33.90 -18.50 -2.03
C GLY A 25 -33.17 -19.85 -2.10
N LEU A 26 -32.56 -20.30 -0.99
CA LEU A 26 -31.95 -21.62 -0.88
C LEU A 26 -32.33 -22.36 0.42
N ALA A 27 -33.43 -21.97 1.06
CA ALA A 27 -33.92 -22.60 2.30
C ALA A 27 -35.37 -23.11 2.23
N VAL A 28 -35.98 -23.23 1.03
CA VAL A 28 -37.28 -23.92 0.87
C VAL A 28 -37.32 -24.68 -0.45
N LEU A 29 -36.70 -25.86 -0.47
CA LEU A 29 -37.25 -27.06 -1.11
C LEU A 29 -36.34 -28.25 -0.76
N GLN A 30 -36.98 -29.28 -0.23
CA GLN A 30 -36.49 -30.65 -0.11
C GLN A 30 -35.73 -31.02 1.17
N THR A 31 -36.46 -30.99 2.30
CA THR A 31 -36.38 -32.09 3.27
C THR A 31 -36.67 -33.42 2.55
N ARG A 32 -35.63 -34.22 2.31
CA ARG A 32 -35.55 -35.64 2.74
C ARG A 32 -34.20 -36.26 2.32
N HIS A 33 -33.53 -36.77 3.36
CA HIS A 33 -32.44 -37.76 3.40
C HIS A 33 -30.95 -37.31 3.24
N MET A 34 -30.26 -37.49 4.38
CA MET A 34 -28.84 -37.84 4.61
C MET A 34 -27.76 -36.74 4.73
N GLU A 35 -27.57 -36.33 6.00
CA GLU A 35 -26.31 -36.13 6.76
C GLU A 35 -25.05 -35.54 6.08
N SER A 36 -24.73 -34.27 6.41
CA SER A 36 -23.46 -33.85 7.04
C SER A 36 -23.52 -32.37 7.46
N ASN A 37 -23.11 -32.09 8.69
CA ASN A 37 -23.40 -30.88 9.48
C ASN A 37 -22.78 -29.58 8.92
N ILE A 38 -23.64 -28.56 8.74
CA ILE A 38 -23.27 -27.13 8.81
C ILE A 38 -24.22 -26.50 9.84
N ASP A 39 -23.74 -26.25 11.05
CA ASP A 39 -24.54 -25.60 12.10
C ASP A 39 -24.45 -24.07 11.97
N PHE A 40 -25.52 -23.46 11.44
CA PHE A 40 -25.78 -22.03 11.59
C PHE A 40 -26.55 -21.82 12.90
N PHE A 41 -25.88 -21.40 13.98
CA PHE A 41 -26.57 -21.01 15.22
C PHE A 41 -27.27 -19.65 15.05
N TYR A 42 -28.57 -19.68 14.81
CA TYR A 42 -29.47 -18.53 14.84
C TYR A 42 -29.98 -18.32 16.27
N ARG A 43 -29.66 -17.17 16.89
CA ARG A 43 -30.36 -16.69 18.10
C ARG A 43 -31.23 -15.49 17.72
N PRO A 44 -32.57 -15.57 17.81
CA PRO A 44 -33.42 -14.43 17.54
C PRO A 44 -33.47 -13.53 18.78
N SER A 45 -32.97 -12.31 18.65
CA SER A 45 -33.33 -11.20 19.53
C SER A 45 -34.02 -10.15 18.67
N ASN A 46 -35.25 -9.78 19.03
CA ASN A 46 -36.15 -8.85 18.32
C ASN A 46 -35.43 -7.60 17.76
N ILE A 47 -35.53 -7.35 16.45
CA ILE A 47 -34.98 -6.17 15.77
C ILE A 47 -36.13 -5.41 15.06
N PRO A 48 -36.26 -4.08 15.24
CA PRO A 48 -37.20 -3.27 14.45
C PRO A 48 -36.69 -3.05 13.02
N ALA A 49 -37.61 -3.01 12.05
CA ALA A 49 -37.30 -2.98 10.62
C ALA A 49 -36.45 -1.75 10.19
N PRO A 50 -35.48 -1.92 9.27
CA PRO A 50 -34.63 -0.84 8.82
C PRO A 50 -35.35 0.16 7.91
N GLY A 51 -35.10 1.44 8.17
CA GLY A 51 -35.62 2.59 7.45
C GLY A 51 -35.19 2.64 5.97
N ARG A 52 -36.06 3.27 5.19
CA ARG A 52 -36.06 3.35 3.72
C ARG A 52 -35.08 4.40 3.20
N GLY A 53 -34.10 3.96 2.40
CA GLY A 53 -33.56 4.72 1.25
C GLY A 53 -32.27 5.52 1.48
N GLY A 54 -31.20 5.09 0.81
CA GLY A 54 -30.00 5.89 0.55
C GLY A 54 -28.96 5.06 -0.20
N ASN A 55 -28.37 5.61 -1.27
CA ASN A 55 -27.33 4.98 -2.12
C ASN A 55 -26.24 4.27 -1.28
N SER A 56 -26.33 2.94 -1.14
CA SER A 56 -25.66 2.21 -0.05
C SER A 56 -24.33 1.57 -0.40
N THR A 57 -23.98 1.39 -1.68
CA THR A 57 -22.70 0.76 -2.06
C THR A 57 -21.50 1.68 -1.81
N GLY A 58 -21.65 3.00 -2.03
CA GLY A 58 -20.59 3.97 -1.72
C GLY A 58 -20.42 4.23 -0.21
N ASN A 59 -21.47 3.97 0.59
CA ASN A 59 -21.43 4.17 2.04
C ASN A 59 -20.81 2.96 2.76
N LEU A 60 -20.96 1.74 2.23
CA LEU A 60 -20.41 0.54 2.87
C LEU A 60 -18.89 0.42 2.70
N THR A 61 -18.37 0.69 1.50
CA THR A 61 -16.92 0.57 1.21
C THR A 61 -16.10 1.60 1.99
N SER A 62 -16.64 2.81 2.16
CA SER A 62 -16.01 3.89 2.95
C SER A 62 -16.06 3.62 4.46
N GLN A 63 -17.08 2.91 4.95
CA GLN A 63 -17.23 2.56 6.37
C GLN A 63 -16.38 1.36 6.81
N LEU A 64 -15.98 0.48 5.89
CA LEU A 64 -15.14 -0.68 6.23
C LEU A 64 -13.74 -0.30 6.75
N ASN A 65 -13.20 0.81 6.23
CA ASN A 65 -11.93 1.45 6.62
C ASN A 65 -10.82 0.46 7.08
N PRO A 66 -10.36 -0.44 6.19
CA PRO A 66 -9.30 -1.39 6.53
C PRO A 66 -8.00 -0.64 6.82
N LYS A 67 -7.33 -1.03 7.90
CA LYS A 67 -6.03 -0.49 8.30
C LYS A 67 -4.98 -1.59 8.30
N LEU A 68 -3.91 -1.40 7.53
CA LEU A 68 -2.75 -2.29 7.54
C LEU A 68 -1.95 -2.06 8.83
N ILE A 69 -1.72 -3.11 9.59
CA ILE A 69 -0.99 -3.10 10.87
C ILE A 69 0.42 -3.66 10.69
N ASN A 70 0.54 -4.72 9.89
CA ASN A 70 1.82 -5.36 9.65
C ASN A 70 1.88 -5.93 8.25
N LEU A 71 3.08 -5.88 7.67
CA LEU A 71 3.43 -6.51 6.41
C LEU A 71 4.69 -7.33 6.63
N ARG A 72 4.60 -8.62 6.35
CA ARG A 72 5.72 -9.57 6.40
C ARG A 72 5.93 -10.19 5.03
N ILE A 73 7.18 -10.33 4.63
CA ILE A 73 7.53 -11.04 3.40
C ILE A 73 7.72 -12.51 3.75
N LEU A 74 6.94 -13.39 3.16
CA LEU A 74 6.99 -14.82 3.42
C LEU A 74 8.04 -15.50 2.54
N ASN A 75 8.03 -15.19 1.24
CA ASN A 75 9.03 -15.65 0.30
C ASN A 75 9.14 -14.71 -0.90
N THR A 76 10.18 -14.92 -1.71
CA THR A 76 10.43 -14.14 -2.92
C THR A 76 10.89 -15.04 -4.06
N THR A 77 10.46 -14.73 -5.27
CA THR A 77 11.02 -15.26 -6.52
C THR A 77 11.66 -14.12 -7.31
N ALA A 78 12.23 -14.40 -8.48
CA ALA A 78 12.78 -13.35 -9.33
C ALA A 78 11.74 -12.30 -9.78
N SER A 79 10.46 -12.65 -9.77
CA SER A 79 9.38 -11.81 -10.31
C SER A 79 8.16 -11.66 -9.38
N THR A 80 8.12 -12.38 -8.26
CA THR A 80 6.98 -12.37 -7.33
C THR A 80 7.42 -12.15 -5.88
N LEU A 81 6.60 -11.43 -5.12
CA LEU A 81 6.69 -11.34 -3.67
C LEU A 81 5.47 -12.03 -3.06
N HIS A 82 5.67 -12.93 -2.11
CA HIS A 82 4.59 -13.45 -1.29
C HIS A 82 4.62 -12.77 0.06
N LEU A 83 3.50 -12.16 0.42
CA LEU A 83 3.34 -11.26 1.53
C LEU A 83 2.28 -11.82 2.47
N GLU A 84 2.45 -11.53 3.75
CA GLU A 84 1.43 -11.69 4.78
C GLU A 84 1.10 -10.31 5.34
N LEU A 85 -0.18 -10.00 5.35
CA LEU A 85 -0.73 -8.73 5.78
C LEU A 85 -1.58 -8.98 7.02
N THR A 86 -1.35 -8.19 8.07
CA THR A 86 -2.21 -8.15 9.25
C THR A 86 -3.04 -6.87 9.19
N LEU A 87 -4.37 -7.02 9.21
CA LEU A 87 -5.32 -5.94 8.99
C LEU A 87 -6.26 -5.77 10.20
N ASN A 88 -6.67 -4.53 10.44
CA ASN A 88 -7.83 -4.21 11.26
C ASN A 88 -8.96 -3.72 10.35
N ILE A 89 -10.16 -4.25 10.50
CA ILE A 89 -11.33 -3.89 9.68
C ILE A 89 -12.51 -3.61 10.60
N THR A 90 -13.30 -2.59 10.28
CA THR A 90 -14.56 -2.35 10.98
C THR A 90 -15.71 -2.84 10.12
N ASN A 91 -16.47 -3.83 10.56
CA ASN A 91 -17.69 -4.27 9.91
C ASN A 91 -18.86 -3.40 10.38
N PRO A 92 -19.39 -2.48 9.56
CA PRO A 92 -20.47 -1.59 9.98
C PRO A 92 -21.84 -2.29 10.00
N THR A 93 -21.92 -3.54 9.54
CA THR A 93 -23.17 -4.29 9.46
C THR A 93 -23.47 -5.02 10.77
N PRO A 94 -24.74 -5.27 11.11
CA PRO A 94 -25.12 -6.09 12.26
C PRO A 94 -24.91 -7.59 12.02
N TYR A 95 -24.39 -7.99 10.87
CA TYR A 95 -24.24 -9.39 10.48
C TYR A 95 -22.79 -9.86 10.65
N SER A 96 -22.64 -11.10 11.08
CA SER A 96 -21.33 -11.79 11.08
C SER A 96 -21.19 -12.64 9.83
N ALA A 97 -19.96 -12.85 9.37
CA ALA A 97 -19.64 -13.76 8.28
C ALA A 97 -18.47 -14.68 8.67
N TRP A 98 -18.59 -15.95 8.27
CA TRP A 98 -17.47 -16.88 8.26
C TRP A 98 -17.02 -17.09 6.82
N ILE A 99 -15.76 -16.80 6.54
CA ILE A 99 -15.15 -16.85 5.22
C ILE A 99 -14.16 -18.02 5.21
N PRO A 100 -14.52 -19.19 4.68
CA PRO A 100 -13.62 -20.33 4.62
C PRO A 100 -12.45 -20.07 3.68
N TYR A 101 -12.72 -19.45 2.53
CA TYR A 101 -11.74 -19.02 1.54
C TYR A 101 -12.30 -17.87 0.72
N VAL A 102 -11.47 -16.88 0.41
CA VAL A 102 -11.75 -15.86 -0.60
C VAL A 102 -10.46 -15.51 -1.33
N ASP A 103 -10.55 -15.34 -2.65
CA ASP A 103 -9.51 -14.73 -3.51
C ASP A 103 -9.94 -13.34 -3.96
N ILE A 104 -9.00 -12.41 -3.99
CA ILE A 104 -9.25 -10.98 -4.14
C ILE A 104 -8.20 -10.41 -5.08
N HIS A 105 -8.62 -9.63 -6.08
CA HIS A 105 -7.70 -8.94 -6.95
C HIS A 105 -7.13 -7.69 -6.27
N LEU A 106 -5.82 -7.51 -6.41
CA LEU A 106 -5.11 -6.28 -6.06
C LEU A 106 -4.86 -5.50 -7.35
N SER A 107 -5.31 -4.25 -7.41
CA SER A 107 -5.23 -3.42 -8.61
C SER A 107 -4.76 -2.00 -8.32
N LYS A 108 -4.22 -1.33 -9.32
CA LYS A 108 -4.01 0.13 -9.30
C LYS A 108 -4.40 0.68 -10.66
N ASN A 109 -5.24 1.71 -10.68
CA ASN A 109 -5.75 2.35 -11.90
C ASN A 109 -6.32 1.32 -12.91
N GLY A 110 -7.04 0.31 -12.42
CA GLY A 110 -7.63 -0.76 -13.23
C GLY A 110 -6.65 -1.85 -13.72
N SER A 111 -5.34 -1.71 -13.45
CA SER A 111 -4.35 -2.74 -13.79
C SER A 111 -4.16 -3.71 -12.63
N LEU A 112 -4.18 -5.01 -12.92
CA LEU A 112 -3.98 -6.08 -11.96
C LEU A 112 -2.49 -6.15 -11.56
N LEU A 113 -2.24 -6.07 -10.26
CA LEU A 113 -0.91 -6.13 -9.66
C LEU A 113 -0.64 -7.46 -8.94
N GLY A 114 -1.71 -8.17 -8.56
CA GLY A 114 -1.60 -9.44 -7.87
C GLY A 114 -2.93 -9.92 -7.30
N HIS A 115 -2.82 -10.92 -6.42
CA HIS A 115 -3.95 -11.57 -5.78
C HIS A 115 -3.75 -11.62 -4.27
N ALA A 116 -4.81 -11.52 -3.50
CA ALA A 116 -4.81 -11.68 -2.05
C ALA A 116 -5.85 -12.71 -1.64
N THR A 117 -5.45 -13.62 -0.77
CA THR A 117 -6.29 -14.70 -0.27
C THR A 117 -6.44 -14.61 1.24
N ALA A 118 -7.65 -14.88 1.71
CA ALA A 118 -7.95 -15.01 3.13
C ALA A 118 -8.66 -16.33 3.37
N GLN A 119 -8.33 -16.99 4.48
CA GLN A 119 -8.84 -18.31 4.82
C GLN A 119 -9.31 -18.34 6.27
N ASN A 120 -10.36 -19.11 6.55
CA ASN A 120 -10.89 -19.34 7.89
C ASN A 120 -11.05 -18.04 8.70
N MET A 121 -11.63 -17.02 8.08
CA MET A 121 -11.75 -15.69 8.66
C MET A 121 -13.16 -15.48 9.19
N SER A 122 -13.27 -15.11 10.47
CA SER A 122 -14.53 -14.65 11.05
C SER A 122 -14.55 -13.13 11.09
N ILE A 123 -15.60 -12.53 10.55
CA ILE A 123 -15.85 -11.09 10.65
C ILE A 123 -17.11 -10.90 11.47
N THR A 124 -16.99 -10.31 12.65
CA THR A 124 -18.13 -9.97 13.52
C THR A 124 -18.53 -8.51 13.34
N PRO A 125 -19.75 -8.10 13.72
CA PRO A 125 -20.14 -6.70 13.77
C PRO A 125 -19.15 -5.86 14.58
N GLY A 126 -18.86 -4.64 14.10
CA GLY A 126 -17.92 -3.72 14.74
C GLY A 126 -16.45 -4.00 14.38
N ARG A 127 -15.54 -3.71 15.32
CA ARG A 127 -14.10 -3.75 15.10
C ARG A 127 -13.59 -5.19 15.12
N ASN A 128 -12.90 -5.58 14.06
CA ASN A 128 -12.15 -6.83 13.92
C ASN A 128 -10.67 -6.47 13.82
N SER A 129 -9.82 -7.15 14.58
CA SER A 129 -8.39 -6.86 14.63
C SER A 129 -7.53 -8.09 14.43
N GLY A 130 -6.34 -7.90 13.84
CA GLY A 130 -5.39 -8.98 13.63
C GLY A 130 -5.79 -9.97 12.53
N LEU A 131 -6.58 -9.51 11.55
CA LEU A 131 -7.01 -10.34 10.43
C LEU A 131 -5.82 -10.61 9.51
N VAL A 132 -5.52 -11.88 9.27
CA VAL A 132 -4.38 -12.27 8.44
C VAL A 132 -4.84 -12.55 7.01
N VAL A 133 -4.15 -11.95 6.04
CA VAL A 133 -4.37 -12.13 4.61
C VAL A 133 -3.02 -12.40 3.94
N THR A 134 -2.97 -13.35 3.02
CA THR A 134 -1.76 -13.62 2.22
C THR A 134 -1.90 -13.02 0.84
N ALA A 135 -0.89 -12.30 0.35
CA ALA A 135 -0.92 -11.65 -0.94
C ALA A 135 0.26 -12.09 -1.82
N ASN A 136 -0.03 -12.32 -3.10
CA ASN A 136 0.94 -12.61 -4.14
C ASN A 136 1.03 -11.40 -5.06
N TRP A 137 2.11 -10.64 -4.92
CA TRP A 137 2.46 -9.52 -5.79
C TRP A 137 3.18 -10.06 -7.02
N GLU A 138 2.57 -9.93 -8.19
CA GLU A 138 3.06 -10.53 -9.43
C GLU A 138 2.80 -9.66 -10.66
N PRO A 139 3.23 -8.37 -10.65
CA PRO A 139 2.91 -7.41 -11.71
C PRO A 139 3.52 -7.78 -13.07
N LYS A 140 4.46 -8.74 -13.12
CA LYS A 140 5.18 -9.20 -14.32
C LYS A 140 4.55 -10.43 -14.99
N LYS A 141 3.51 -11.05 -14.42
CA LYS A 141 3.06 -12.42 -14.82
C LYS A 141 2.01 -12.47 -15.95
N LYS A 142 1.58 -11.32 -16.47
CA LYS A 142 0.75 -11.23 -17.69
C LYS A 142 1.38 -10.21 -18.65
N ASP A 143 1.18 -10.38 -19.95
CA ASP A 143 1.67 -9.54 -21.07
C ASP A 143 1.36 -8.02 -20.98
N ALA A 144 0.90 -7.52 -19.85
CA ALA A 144 0.77 -6.11 -19.57
C ALA A 144 2.12 -5.55 -19.12
N LYS A 145 2.93 -5.03 -20.06
CA LYS A 145 4.03 -4.07 -19.75
C LYS A 145 3.55 -3.00 -18.74
N THR A 146 2.28 -2.62 -18.86
CA THR A 146 1.54 -1.73 -17.97
C THR A 146 1.55 -2.16 -16.49
N GLY A 147 1.44 -3.45 -16.17
CA GLY A 147 1.38 -3.94 -14.78
C GLY A 147 2.70 -3.75 -14.04
N ALA A 148 3.82 -4.11 -14.69
CA ALA A 148 5.16 -3.91 -14.16
C ALA A 148 5.49 -2.42 -13.96
N GLU A 149 5.16 -1.58 -14.94
CA GLU A 149 5.36 -0.13 -14.86
C GLU A 149 4.54 0.51 -13.74
N ILE A 150 3.25 0.16 -13.61
CA ILE A 150 2.39 0.66 -12.53
C ILE A 150 2.84 0.15 -11.16
N GLY A 151 3.28 -1.12 -11.09
CA GLY A 151 3.82 -1.69 -9.86
C GLY A 151 5.08 -0.97 -9.40
N ARG A 152 6.02 -0.75 -10.32
CA ARG A 152 7.23 0.05 -10.09
C ARG A 152 6.88 1.45 -9.61
N GLU A 153 5.98 2.13 -10.32
CA GLU A 153 5.55 3.48 -9.99
C GLU A 153 4.93 3.57 -8.59
N LEU A 154 4.09 2.60 -8.21
CA LEU A 154 3.48 2.55 -6.88
C LEU A 154 4.54 2.41 -5.78
N ILE A 155 5.55 1.56 -5.98
CA ILE A 155 6.64 1.37 -5.03
C ILE A 155 7.49 2.64 -4.93
N SER A 156 7.86 3.25 -6.06
CA SER A 156 8.61 4.50 -6.11
C SER A 156 7.91 5.64 -5.36
N GLN A 157 6.61 5.81 -5.58
CA GLN A 157 5.80 6.80 -4.87
C GLN A 157 5.74 6.50 -3.37
N TYR A 158 5.61 5.22 -3.00
CA TYR A 158 5.57 4.79 -1.60
C TYR A 158 6.87 5.11 -0.86
N ILE A 159 8.03 4.75 -1.42
CA ILE A 159 9.34 5.05 -0.80
C ILE A 159 9.67 6.54 -0.78
N SER A 160 9.14 7.29 -1.74
CA SER A 160 9.27 8.76 -1.81
C SER A 160 8.27 9.49 -0.91
N SER A 161 7.53 8.77 -0.06
CA SER A 161 6.56 9.35 0.89
C SER A 161 5.46 10.20 0.24
N TYR A 162 5.00 9.84 -0.96
CA TYR A 162 3.86 10.52 -1.57
C TYR A 162 2.60 10.34 -0.72
N ALA A 163 1.87 11.43 -0.51
CA ALA A 163 0.63 11.40 0.26
C ALA A 163 -0.50 10.67 -0.50
N ASN A 164 -1.41 10.04 0.26
CA ASN A 164 -2.68 9.49 -0.23
C ASN A 164 -2.56 8.37 -1.28
N LEU A 165 -1.59 7.47 -1.09
CA LEU A 165 -1.50 6.28 -1.93
C LEU A 165 -2.61 5.29 -1.58
N THR A 166 -3.36 4.87 -2.59
CA THR A 166 -4.41 3.86 -2.47
C THR A 166 -4.14 2.63 -3.34
N LEU A 167 -4.56 1.46 -2.86
CA LEU A 167 -4.56 0.21 -3.60
C LEU A 167 -6.02 -0.22 -3.83
N GLY A 168 -6.35 -0.59 -5.06
CA GLY A 168 -7.65 -1.17 -5.40
C GLY A 168 -7.71 -2.62 -4.93
N VAL A 169 -8.82 -2.97 -4.29
CA VAL A 169 -9.11 -4.31 -3.80
C VAL A 169 -10.49 -4.68 -4.30
N GLY A 170 -10.56 -5.71 -5.13
CA GLY A 170 -11.79 -6.06 -5.86
C GLY A 170 -12.07 -7.54 -5.89
N MET A 171 -13.34 -7.90 -5.76
CA MET A 171 -13.78 -9.27 -5.96
C MET A 171 -13.85 -9.58 -7.46
N HIS A 172 -13.71 -10.85 -7.83
CA HIS A 172 -13.83 -11.37 -9.18
C HIS A 172 -14.76 -12.60 -9.21
N GLU A 173 -15.04 -13.10 -10.41
CA GLU A 173 -16.02 -14.19 -10.60
C GLU A 173 -15.65 -15.47 -9.84
N GLU A 174 -14.34 -15.68 -9.65
CA GLU A 174 -13.76 -16.86 -8.99
C GLU A 174 -13.33 -16.58 -7.54
N SER A 175 -13.68 -15.42 -6.98
CA SER A 175 -13.32 -15.06 -5.59
C SER A 175 -13.78 -16.09 -4.56
N PHE A 176 -14.91 -16.75 -4.81
CA PHE A 176 -15.44 -17.81 -3.97
C PHE A 176 -15.56 -19.10 -4.79
N PRO A 177 -14.52 -19.96 -4.81
CA PRO A 177 -14.53 -21.18 -5.61
C PRO A 177 -15.72 -22.11 -5.31
N SER A 178 -16.13 -22.17 -4.04
CA SER A 178 -17.30 -22.94 -3.59
C SER A 178 -18.64 -22.28 -3.93
N ASN A 179 -18.67 -21.01 -4.33
CA ASN A 179 -19.88 -20.29 -4.72
C ASN A 179 -19.62 -19.23 -5.82
N PRO A 180 -19.48 -19.65 -7.10
CA PRO A 180 -19.23 -18.74 -8.22
C PRO A 180 -20.38 -17.75 -8.50
N ILE A 181 -21.61 -18.04 -8.04
CA ILE A 181 -22.73 -17.11 -8.15
C ILE A 181 -22.48 -15.89 -7.26
N LEU A 182 -22.00 -16.11 -6.03
CA LEU A 182 -21.61 -15.04 -5.13
C LEU A 182 -20.46 -14.21 -5.70
N GLY A 183 -19.42 -14.84 -6.26
CA GLY A 183 -18.30 -14.15 -6.92
C GLY A 183 -18.78 -13.24 -8.07
N ARG A 184 -19.63 -13.75 -8.96
CA ARG A 184 -20.23 -12.93 -10.04
C ARG A 184 -21.10 -11.79 -9.51
N GLY A 185 -21.84 -12.02 -8.43
CA GLY A 185 -22.65 -10.99 -7.77
C GLY A 185 -21.79 -9.87 -7.16
N LEU A 186 -20.63 -10.22 -6.63
CA LEU A 186 -19.71 -9.31 -5.94
C LEU A 186 -18.61 -8.74 -6.82
N LYS A 187 -18.44 -9.16 -8.09
CA LYS A 187 -17.42 -8.62 -9.01
C LYS A 187 -17.39 -7.10 -9.14
N LYS A 188 -18.54 -6.44 -8.92
CA LYS A 188 -18.65 -4.96 -8.96
C LYS A 188 -18.23 -4.29 -7.65
N PHE A 189 -17.94 -5.08 -6.63
CA PHE A 189 -17.43 -4.61 -5.36
C PHE A 189 -15.93 -4.42 -5.49
N GLU A 190 -15.54 -3.15 -5.62
CA GLU A 190 -14.17 -2.69 -5.60
C GLU A 190 -14.07 -1.57 -4.56
N MET A 191 -13.03 -1.62 -3.74
CA MET A 191 -12.74 -0.62 -2.72
C MET A 191 -11.30 -0.14 -2.85
N GLN A 192 -11.07 1.12 -2.48
CA GLN A 192 -9.73 1.67 -2.39
C GLN A 192 -9.27 1.62 -0.94
N VAL A 193 -8.15 0.95 -0.71
CA VAL A 193 -7.52 0.83 0.60
C VAL A 193 -6.33 1.78 0.64
N PRO A 194 -6.29 2.75 1.57
CA PRO A 194 -5.10 3.58 1.75
C PRO A 194 -3.91 2.73 2.21
N LEU A 195 -2.75 2.95 1.61
CA LEU A 195 -1.49 2.40 2.10
C LEU A 195 -1.03 3.23 3.31
N PRO A 196 -0.45 2.60 4.35
CA PRO A 196 0.10 3.34 5.49
C PRO A 196 1.24 4.25 5.02
N LYS A 197 1.52 5.34 5.73
CA LYS A 197 2.73 6.13 5.42
C LYS A 197 3.95 5.38 5.94
N LEU A 198 5.09 5.59 5.27
CA LEU A 198 6.38 5.24 5.88
C LEU A 198 6.56 6.07 7.15
N GLY A 199 6.93 5.41 8.24
CA GLY A 199 7.15 6.09 9.51
C GLY A 199 5.96 6.20 10.46
N ASP A 200 4.74 5.78 10.07
CA ASP A 200 3.57 5.83 10.98
C ASP A 200 3.77 5.01 12.28
N ASP A 201 4.63 3.99 12.24
CA ASP A 201 5.00 3.16 13.39
C ASP A 201 6.35 3.57 14.03
N MET A 202 7.02 4.60 13.50
CA MET A 202 8.29 5.08 14.07
C MET A 202 7.99 6.09 15.19
N PRO A 203 8.82 6.10 16.24
CA PRO A 203 8.69 7.09 17.31
C PRO A 203 8.74 8.50 16.70
N PRO A 204 7.95 9.46 17.23
CA PRO A 204 8.04 10.86 16.83
C PRO A 204 9.48 11.34 17.00
N ASP A 205 9.96 12.14 16.05
CA ASP A 205 11.28 12.75 16.12
C ASP A 205 11.30 13.68 17.34
N ASP A 206 12.26 13.46 18.24
CA ASP A 206 12.48 14.26 19.45
C ASP A 206 13.36 15.50 19.16
N GLY A 207 13.29 16.01 17.93
CA GLY A 207 14.10 17.12 17.45
C GLY A 207 13.65 18.46 18.03
N ASP A 208 14.47 19.01 18.93
CA ASP A 208 14.43 20.41 19.39
C ASP A 208 14.79 21.39 18.25
N GLY A 209 13.91 21.54 17.25
CA GLY A 209 14.12 22.48 16.15
C GLY A 209 12.80 22.99 15.58
N ASP A 210 12.62 24.31 15.63
CA ASP A 210 11.49 25.04 15.05
C ASP A 210 11.39 24.77 13.52
N ASP A 211 10.67 23.73 13.08
CA ASP A 211 10.36 23.52 11.65
C ASP A 211 8.88 23.16 11.48
N ASP A 212 8.10 24.17 11.09
CA ASP A 212 6.70 24.04 10.70
C ASP A 212 6.59 23.24 9.38
N GLY A 213 6.52 21.91 9.44
CA GLY A 213 6.17 21.08 8.28
C GLY A 213 6.25 19.57 8.46
N ASP A 214 5.10 18.92 8.68
CA ASP A 214 4.82 17.46 8.57
C ASP A 214 6.06 16.55 8.72
N GLU A 215 6.54 16.39 9.96
CA GLU A 215 7.66 15.53 10.40
C GLU A 215 7.34 14.03 10.29
N SER A 216 6.79 13.59 9.16
CA SER A 216 6.60 12.17 8.89
C SER A 216 7.96 11.53 8.54
N PRO A 217 8.38 10.43 9.21
CA PRO A 217 9.70 9.83 8.98
C PRO A 217 9.88 9.36 7.53
N HIS A 218 10.86 9.93 6.83
CA HIS A 218 11.18 9.56 5.46
C HIS A 218 12.15 8.36 5.41
N PHE A 219 12.17 7.66 4.27
CA PHE A 219 13.16 6.61 4.01
C PHE A 219 14.61 7.09 4.21
N MET A 220 14.88 8.37 3.92
CA MET A 220 16.15 9.03 4.18
C MET A 220 15.96 10.05 5.31
N LYS A 221 16.52 9.76 6.49
CA LYS A 221 16.39 10.60 7.70
C LYS A 221 17.38 11.76 7.70
N ASP A 222 18.65 11.47 7.44
CA ASP A 222 19.72 12.47 7.47
C ASP A 222 20.66 12.27 6.28
N ALA A 223 21.36 13.33 5.91
CA ALA A 223 22.35 13.35 4.85
C ALA A 223 23.52 14.28 5.24
N HIS A 224 24.73 13.76 5.10
CA HIS A 224 25.96 14.50 5.35
C HIS A 224 26.83 14.47 4.10
N MET A 225 27.17 15.65 3.58
CA MET A 225 28.14 15.81 2.49
C MET A 225 29.49 16.24 3.05
N HIS A 226 30.54 15.52 2.63
CA HIS A 226 31.94 15.79 2.94
C HIS A 226 32.62 16.40 1.71
N LEU A 227 32.92 17.68 1.78
CA LEU A 227 33.39 18.44 0.62
C LEU A 227 34.83 18.08 0.23
N LEU A 228 35.74 17.92 1.19
CA LEU A 228 37.16 17.64 0.92
C LEU A 228 37.35 16.24 0.34
N SER A 229 36.69 15.24 0.94
CA SER A 229 36.74 13.87 0.43
C SER A 229 35.84 13.67 -0.79
N SER A 230 34.96 14.64 -1.09
CA SER A 230 33.95 14.53 -2.15
C SER A 230 33.10 13.27 -2.00
N THR A 231 32.57 13.06 -0.79
CA THR A 231 31.72 11.91 -0.45
C THR A 231 30.45 12.34 0.28
N ALA A 232 29.43 11.50 0.32
CA ALA A 232 28.25 11.69 1.15
C ALA A 232 27.93 10.43 1.96
N THR A 233 27.37 10.60 3.15
CA THR A 233 26.75 9.53 3.94
C THR A 233 25.28 9.86 4.18
N PHE A 234 24.46 8.82 4.27
CA PHE A 234 23.02 8.94 4.46
C PHE A 234 22.59 8.02 5.59
N LEU A 235 21.67 8.50 6.42
CA LEU A 235 20.99 7.68 7.41
C LEU A 235 19.66 7.20 6.84
N LEU A 236 19.55 5.91 6.58
CA LEU A 236 18.39 5.28 5.93
C LEU A 236 17.54 4.52 6.93
N LEU A 237 16.22 4.66 6.81
CA LEU A 237 15.22 3.95 7.60
C LEU A 237 14.55 2.90 6.72
N SER A 238 14.86 1.62 6.97
CA SER A 238 14.26 0.53 6.17
C SER A 238 12.73 0.49 6.36
N PRO A 239 11.95 0.40 5.27
CA PRO A 239 10.50 0.21 5.36
C PRO A 239 10.12 -1.24 5.72
N LEU A 240 11.10 -2.15 5.79
CA LEU A 240 10.89 -3.57 6.04
C LEU A 240 11.22 -3.91 7.50
N LYS A 241 10.33 -4.65 8.16
CA LYS A 241 10.48 -5.00 9.60
C LYS A 241 11.32 -6.26 9.84
N SER A 242 11.44 -7.13 8.85
CA SER A 242 12.02 -8.47 9.01
C SER A 242 13.02 -8.88 7.93
N GLU A 243 13.27 -8.04 6.94
CA GLU A 243 14.10 -8.37 5.78
C GLU A 243 15.07 -7.24 5.44
N ILE A 244 16.25 -7.60 4.94
CA ILE A 244 17.23 -6.63 4.44
C ILE A 244 16.78 -6.13 3.07
N LEU A 245 16.66 -4.80 2.94
CA LEU A 245 16.50 -4.15 1.64
C LEU A 245 17.89 -3.91 1.05
N TRP A 246 18.21 -4.57 -0.06
CA TRP A 246 19.46 -4.34 -0.77
C TRP A 246 19.28 -3.23 -1.80
N ILE A 247 20.16 -2.25 -1.78
CA ILE A 247 20.37 -1.29 -2.86
C ILE A 247 21.51 -1.87 -3.70
N GLU A 248 21.20 -2.34 -4.90
CA GLU A 248 22.18 -2.95 -5.82
C GLU A 248 22.85 -1.90 -6.70
N THR A 249 22.09 -0.90 -7.14
CA THR A 249 22.60 0.22 -7.93
C THR A 249 21.96 1.52 -7.46
N LEU A 250 22.72 2.61 -7.55
CA LEU A 250 22.30 3.94 -7.16
C LEU A 250 22.83 4.95 -8.16
N ASN A 251 21.92 5.61 -8.87
CA ASN A 251 22.20 6.75 -9.72
C ASN A 251 21.39 7.94 -9.22
N ALA A 252 22.01 8.82 -8.45
CA ALA A 252 21.36 9.92 -7.77
C ALA A 252 21.91 11.28 -8.21
N THR A 253 21.06 12.29 -8.25
CA THR A 253 21.42 13.69 -8.46
C THR A 253 20.80 14.54 -7.36
N ALA A 254 21.62 15.39 -6.76
CA ALA A 254 21.20 16.40 -5.80
C ALA A 254 20.98 17.75 -6.50
N PHE A 255 19.93 18.46 -6.08
CA PHE A 255 19.49 19.72 -6.64
C PHE A 255 19.41 20.78 -5.56
N TYR A 256 20.04 21.92 -5.80
CA TYR A 256 19.77 23.14 -5.05
C TYR A 256 18.79 23.96 -5.88
N GLU A 257 17.59 24.18 -5.36
CA GLU A 257 16.45 24.66 -6.17
C GLU A 257 16.26 23.71 -7.37
N ASP A 258 16.45 24.17 -8.61
CA ASP A 258 16.37 23.36 -9.82
C ASP A 258 17.75 23.11 -10.47
N GLU A 259 18.84 23.56 -9.83
CA GLU A 259 20.20 23.48 -10.36
C GLU A 259 20.95 22.27 -9.78
N PRO A 260 21.56 21.42 -10.62
CA PRO A 260 22.28 20.25 -10.14
C PRO A 260 23.54 20.66 -9.36
N ALA A 261 23.62 20.17 -8.12
CA ALA A 261 24.74 20.39 -7.21
C ALA A 261 25.82 19.30 -7.35
N GLY A 262 25.39 18.05 -7.49
CA GLY A 262 26.29 16.90 -7.62
C GLY A 262 25.53 15.62 -7.91
N GLY A 263 26.27 14.59 -8.35
CA GLY A 263 25.72 13.27 -8.63
C GLY A 263 26.46 12.16 -7.91
N ILE A 264 25.76 11.10 -7.57
CA ILE A 264 26.31 9.86 -7.03
C ILE A 264 26.00 8.75 -8.04
N PHE A 265 27.02 7.99 -8.38
CA PHE A 265 26.87 6.76 -9.15
C PHE A 265 27.61 5.65 -8.42
N TYR A 266 26.86 4.64 -7.98
CA TYR A 266 27.37 3.57 -7.15
C TYR A 266 26.70 2.24 -7.54
N GLU A 267 27.51 1.22 -7.83
CA GLU A 267 27.05 -0.09 -8.33
C GLU A 267 27.40 -1.24 -7.37
N GLU A 268 27.97 -0.93 -6.21
CA GLU A 268 28.27 -1.94 -5.21
C GLU A 268 27.05 -2.16 -4.30
N PRO A 269 26.58 -3.40 -4.12
CA PRO A 269 25.41 -3.66 -3.31
C PRO A 269 25.60 -3.32 -1.84
N MET A 270 24.64 -2.60 -1.27
CA MET A 270 24.60 -2.28 0.16
C MET A 270 23.25 -2.65 0.78
N GLY A 271 23.28 -3.22 1.98
CA GLY A 271 22.10 -3.72 2.68
C GLY A 271 21.59 -2.75 3.74
N VAL A 272 20.37 -2.25 3.57
CA VAL A 272 19.66 -1.45 4.56
C VAL A 272 18.94 -2.38 5.54
N LEU A 273 19.37 -2.34 6.80
CA LEU A 273 18.85 -3.22 7.84
C LEU A 273 17.46 -2.78 8.33
N PRO A 274 16.58 -3.72 8.73
CA PRO A 274 15.38 -3.41 9.50
C PRO A 274 15.69 -2.56 10.74
N LEU A 275 14.82 -1.61 11.06
CA LEU A 275 14.99 -0.74 12.24
C LEU A 275 15.11 -1.54 13.55
N SER A 276 14.35 -2.63 13.66
CA SER A 276 14.40 -3.55 14.81
C SER A 276 15.77 -4.21 15.03
N TRP A 277 16.66 -4.16 14.05
CA TRP A 277 18.02 -4.72 14.12
C TRP A 277 19.08 -3.63 14.35
N THR A 278 18.70 -2.35 14.31
CA THR A 278 19.59 -1.21 14.54
C THR A 278 19.52 -0.78 16.00
N GLU A 279 20.63 -0.31 16.56
CA GLU A 279 20.70 0.16 17.94
C GLU A 279 19.70 1.30 18.17
N GLY A 280 18.81 1.14 19.15
CA GLY A 280 17.77 2.12 19.46
C GLY A 280 16.77 2.43 18.34
N GLY A 281 16.78 1.67 17.23
CA GLY A 281 15.97 2.00 16.05
C GLY A 281 16.48 3.22 15.27
N ALA A 282 17.77 3.60 15.45
CA ALA A 282 18.34 4.82 14.88
C ALA A 282 18.43 4.82 13.34
N GLY A 283 18.32 3.66 12.69
CA GLY A 283 18.51 3.52 11.25
C GLY A 283 19.87 2.97 10.87
N TRP A 284 20.12 2.91 9.56
CA TRP A 284 21.34 2.36 8.99
C TRP A 284 22.10 3.43 8.20
N GLU A 285 23.35 3.69 8.56
CA GLU A 285 24.20 4.65 7.87
C GLU A 285 24.88 3.99 6.66
N THR A 286 24.82 4.65 5.51
CA THR A 286 25.51 4.21 4.29
C THR A 286 27.03 4.29 4.44
N PRO A 287 27.81 3.52 3.66
CA PRO A 287 29.21 3.86 3.45
C PRO A 287 29.36 5.27 2.85
N ARG A 288 30.59 5.79 2.85
CA ARG A 288 30.92 7.05 2.18
C ARG A 288 30.78 6.88 0.67
N LEU A 289 29.69 7.38 0.11
CA LEU A 289 29.39 7.31 -1.31
C LEU A 289 30.13 8.43 -2.06
N PRO A 290 30.82 8.14 -3.18
CA PRO A 290 31.55 9.15 -3.93
C PRO A 290 30.59 10.13 -4.61
N VAL A 291 30.87 11.42 -4.46
CA VAL A 291 30.10 12.51 -5.05
C VAL A 291 30.90 13.14 -6.19
N ARG A 292 30.27 13.21 -7.36
CA ARG A 292 30.76 13.96 -8.51
C ARG A 292 30.12 15.34 -8.51
N TRP A 293 30.90 16.33 -8.06
CA TRP A 293 30.48 17.72 -8.09
C TRP A 293 30.43 18.28 -9.51
N LYS A 294 29.44 19.11 -9.78
CA LYS A 294 29.39 19.86 -11.04
C LYS A 294 30.09 21.22 -10.84
N ALA A 295 31.41 21.24 -11.03
CA ALA A 295 32.21 22.44 -10.84
C ALA A 295 31.67 23.62 -11.66
N GLY A 296 31.57 24.79 -11.04
CA GLY A 296 31.01 26.00 -11.67
C GLY A 296 29.48 26.04 -11.76
N SER A 297 28.76 25.04 -11.24
CA SER A 297 27.30 25.10 -11.13
C SER A 297 26.87 25.97 -9.94
N VAL A 298 25.70 26.60 -10.07
CA VAL A 298 25.07 27.35 -8.98
C VAL A 298 24.85 26.44 -7.76
N GLY A 299 24.45 25.19 -7.99
CA GLY A 299 24.25 24.22 -6.92
C GLY A 299 25.53 23.89 -6.16
N PHE A 300 26.66 23.70 -6.85
CA PHE A 300 27.94 23.43 -6.16
C PHE A 300 28.46 24.67 -5.41
N GLU A 301 28.29 25.86 -5.96
CA GLU A 301 28.63 27.10 -5.24
C GLU A 301 27.79 27.28 -3.96
N ALA A 302 26.50 26.91 -4.00
CA ALA A 302 25.64 26.93 -2.82
C ALA A 302 26.15 25.95 -1.75
N VAL A 303 26.50 24.72 -2.14
CA VAL A 303 27.09 23.71 -1.24
C VAL A 303 28.36 24.25 -0.57
N LYS A 304 29.28 24.84 -1.34
CA LYS A 304 30.52 25.43 -0.78
C LYS A 304 30.25 26.57 0.21
N LYS A 305 29.29 27.44 -0.10
CA LYS A 305 28.90 28.55 0.79
C LYS A 305 28.27 28.07 2.10
N ALA A 306 27.65 26.90 2.08
CA ALA A 306 27.03 26.29 3.25
C ALA A 306 28.00 25.44 4.10
N LEU A 307 29.30 25.44 3.79
CA LEU A 307 30.31 24.69 4.54
C LEU A 307 30.29 25.07 6.03
N GLY A 308 30.21 24.05 6.89
CA GLY A 308 30.07 24.22 8.34
C GLY A 308 28.63 24.43 8.81
N GLY A 309 27.65 24.38 7.90
CA GLY A 309 26.23 24.53 8.20
C GLY A 309 25.36 23.45 7.55
N GLN A 310 24.11 23.79 7.31
CA GLN A 310 23.12 22.94 6.64
C GLN A 310 22.59 23.63 5.38
N LEU A 311 22.29 22.85 4.35
CA LEU A 311 21.71 23.30 3.09
C LEU A 311 20.53 22.42 2.71
N ARG A 312 19.38 23.02 2.39
CA ARG A 312 18.23 22.27 1.89
C ARG A 312 18.44 21.87 0.44
N LEU A 313 18.50 20.57 0.17
CA LEU A 313 18.66 20.01 -1.17
C LEU A 313 17.50 19.08 -1.52
N GLY A 314 17.10 19.12 -2.79
CA GLY A 314 16.28 18.08 -3.39
C GLY A 314 17.16 16.92 -3.87
N ALA A 315 16.59 15.72 -3.94
CA ALA A 315 17.26 14.56 -4.51
C ALA A 315 16.32 13.81 -5.45
N TYR A 316 16.88 13.34 -6.56
CA TYR A 316 16.25 12.35 -7.42
C TYR A 316 17.23 11.21 -7.65
N ALA A 317 16.76 9.97 -7.54
CA ALA A 317 17.58 8.79 -7.76
C ALA A 317 16.83 7.71 -8.52
N GLU A 318 17.55 7.01 -9.38
CA GLU A 318 17.17 5.70 -9.91
C GLU A 318 17.96 4.65 -9.14
N VAL A 319 17.24 3.69 -8.58
CA VAL A 319 17.76 2.75 -7.59
C VAL A 319 17.36 1.33 -7.97
N GLY A 320 18.34 0.47 -8.18
CA GLY A 320 18.13 -0.97 -8.25
C GLY A 320 17.96 -1.51 -6.84
N VAL A 321 16.82 -2.14 -6.55
CA VAL A 321 16.51 -2.72 -5.24
C VAL A 321 16.35 -4.23 -5.34
N ARG A 322 16.74 -4.92 -4.26
CA ARG A 322 16.54 -6.37 -4.11
C ARG A 322 16.03 -6.72 -2.72
N ILE A 323 15.03 -7.60 -2.69
CA ILE A 323 14.52 -8.22 -1.46
C ILE A 323 14.53 -9.73 -1.67
N GLY A 324 15.37 -10.44 -0.93
CA GLY A 324 15.63 -11.86 -1.18
C GLY A 324 16.07 -12.09 -2.64
N ARG A 325 15.25 -12.80 -3.43
CA ARG A 325 15.47 -13.06 -4.86
C ARG A 325 14.76 -12.09 -5.80
N TRP A 326 13.84 -11.28 -5.29
CA TRP A 326 13.07 -10.34 -6.10
C TRP A 326 13.88 -9.08 -6.34
N ARG A 327 13.92 -8.64 -7.61
CA ARG A 327 14.64 -7.43 -8.04
C ARG A 327 13.71 -6.50 -8.80
N GLU A 328 13.90 -5.21 -8.58
CA GLU A 328 13.24 -4.15 -9.33
C GLU A 328 14.10 -2.90 -9.40
N GLU A 329 13.92 -2.11 -10.43
CA GLU A 329 14.45 -0.75 -10.50
C GLU A 329 13.34 0.22 -10.14
N VAL A 330 13.57 1.12 -9.19
CA VAL A 330 12.60 2.11 -8.73
C VAL A 330 13.23 3.49 -8.76
N TRP A 331 12.40 4.53 -8.79
CA TRP A 331 12.89 5.89 -8.62
C TRP A 331 12.56 6.37 -7.20
N PHE A 332 13.39 7.26 -6.69
CA PHE A 332 13.20 7.92 -5.40
C PHE A 332 13.29 9.43 -5.59
N ARG A 333 12.39 10.17 -4.93
CA ARG A 333 12.43 11.63 -4.89
C ARG A 333 12.37 12.11 -3.44
N GLY A 334 13.44 12.74 -2.99
CA GLY A 334 13.53 13.40 -1.69
C GLY A 334 13.31 14.90 -1.83
N GLY A 335 12.40 15.47 -1.03
CA GLY A 335 12.09 16.89 -1.03
C GLY A 335 12.82 17.65 0.08
N ARG A 336 13.61 18.68 -0.29
CA ARG A 336 14.14 19.74 0.60
C ARG A 336 14.72 19.23 1.94
N LEU A 337 15.52 18.18 1.89
CA LEU A 337 16.17 17.61 3.07
C LEU A 337 17.29 18.53 3.54
N GLY A 338 17.38 18.78 4.84
CA GLY A 338 18.44 19.57 5.46
C GLY A 338 19.74 18.78 5.46
N VAL A 339 20.61 19.02 4.48
CA VAL A 339 21.88 18.30 4.33
C VAL A 339 22.98 19.02 5.10
N ARG A 340 23.68 18.31 6.00
CA ARG A 340 24.84 18.85 6.72
C ARG A 340 26.04 18.90 5.77
N ILE A 341 26.73 20.04 5.72
CA ILE A 341 27.90 20.22 4.87
C ILE A 341 29.14 20.33 5.77
N GLY A 342 29.95 19.28 5.75
CA GLY A 342 31.21 19.18 6.47
C GLY A 342 32.42 19.21 5.55
N LEU A 343 33.59 19.30 6.19
CA LEU A 343 34.85 19.06 5.52
C LEU A 343 34.96 17.59 5.07
#